data_AF-A0A2T6ANL8-F1
#
_entry.id   AF-A0A2T6ANL8-F1
#
_cell.length_a   1.000
_cell.length_b   1.000
_cell.length_c   1.000
_cell.angle_alpha   90.00
_cell.angle_beta   90.00
_cell.angle_gamma   90.00
#
_symmetry.space_group_name_H-M   'P 1'
#
loop_
_entity.id
_entity.type
_entity.pdbx_description
1 polymer ?
#
loop_
_entity_poly.entity_id
_entity_poly.type
_entity_poly.pdbx_seq_one_letter_code
_entity_poly.pdbx_strand_id
1 'polypeptide(L)'
;MNRFVPDLCGLSALVLGALAQPIAAQQGAADRPMPDPNNIPALIDWAFDVNGCTLTESQLFQLIESHHDLWTANITIVNFTESPDFSREFEATRDAEGAVIFTRTSGGACGGPAPAPTGTADLSAAARWLIDEAVAYECQGNPGRMDPQAVFRPDIDGDGREDLVLDHQGITCNGALPLSCGAQVCETRFYLRRGQLLQEALVLQASVNEVSGATTPTITMRRHGGGTERIRWSGNGFSSQ
;
A
#
# COMPACT_ATOMS: atom_id res chain seq x y z
N MET A 1 75.11 7.70 -20.84
CA MET A 1 74.50 8.19 -22.08
C MET A 1 73.04 8.54 -21.78
N ASN A 2 72.76 9.84 -21.73
CA ASN A 2 71.40 10.42 -21.68
C ASN A 2 70.65 10.14 -22.98
N ARG A 3 69.32 9.96 -22.91
CA ARG A 3 68.28 10.51 -23.80
C ARG A 3 66.92 9.90 -23.41
N PHE A 4 65.99 10.71 -22.90
CA PHE A 4 64.94 11.48 -23.60
C PHE A 4 63.61 10.72 -23.67
N VAL A 5 62.63 11.21 -22.92
CA VAL A 5 61.18 11.02 -23.09
C VAL A 5 60.71 12.06 -24.13
N PRO A 6 59.67 11.82 -24.98
CA PRO A 6 58.28 12.24 -24.67
C PRO A 6 57.18 11.33 -25.35
N ASP A 7 56.04 11.02 -24.75
CA ASP A 7 54.73 11.72 -24.69
C ASP A 7 53.61 10.95 -25.44
N LEU A 8 52.37 11.26 -25.05
CA LEU A 8 51.07 11.00 -25.73
C LEU A 8 50.37 9.65 -25.44
N CYS A 9 49.40 9.68 -24.52
CA CYS A 9 48.00 9.39 -24.88
C CYS A 9 47.07 9.84 -23.75
N GLY A 10 46.43 10.99 -23.96
CA GLY A 10 45.32 11.46 -23.13
C GLY A 10 44.04 10.70 -23.45
N LEU A 11 43.33 10.31 -22.40
CA LEU A 11 41.92 9.95 -22.45
C LEU A 11 41.23 10.64 -21.27
N SER A 12 40.76 11.86 -21.53
CA SER A 12 39.85 12.58 -20.64
C SER A 12 38.49 11.88 -20.66
N ALA A 13 38.15 11.19 -19.58
CA ALA A 13 36.80 10.73 -19.33
C ALA A 13 35.96 11.91 -18.82
N LEU A 14 35.13 12.47 -19.70
CA LEU A 14 34.06 13.41 -19.35
C LEU A 14 32.97 12.63 -18.60
N VAL A 15 32.97 12.72 -17.27
CA VAL A 15 31.84 12.30 -16.44
C VAL A 15 30.80 13.41 -16.49
N LEU A 16 29.75 13.20 -17.29
CA LEU A 16 28.52 14.00 -17.27
C LEU A 16 27.81 13.74 -15.93
N GLY A 17 28.05 14.62 -14.97
CA GLY A 17 27.26 14.72 -13.75
C GLY A 17 25.86 15.19 -14.11
N ALA A 18 24.89 14.26 -14.12
CA ALA A 18 23.48 14.61 -14.08
C ALA A 18 23.19 15.21 -12.69
N LEU A 19 23.23 16.53 -12.60
CA LEU A 19 22.73 17.26 -11.45
C LEU A 19 21.21 17.04 -11.40
N ALA A 20 20.75 16.27 -10.41
CA ALA A 20 19.35 16.21 -10.05
C ALA A 20 18.87 17.64 -9.79
N GLN A 21 18.00 18.16 -10.66
CA GLN A 21 17.37 19.44 -10.40
C GLN A 21 16.48 19.28 -9.16
N PRO A 22 16.56 20.19 -8.17
CA PRO A 22 15.62 20.18 -7.07
C PRO A 22 14.21 20.32 -7.67
N ILE A 23 13.33 19.39 -7.31
CA ILE A 23 11.90 19.48 -7.62
C ILE A 23 11.44 20.83 -7.04
N ALA A 24 11.14 21.78 -7.91
CA ALA A 24 10.61 23.07 -7.49
C ALA A 24 9.28 22.80 -6.77
N ALA A 25 9.28 22.92 -5.44
CA ALA A 25 8.07 22.87 -4.64
C ALA A 25 7.06 23.85 -5.26
N GLN A 26 5.83 23.38 -5.52
CA GLN A 26 4.75 24.20 -6.07
C GLN A 26 4.43 25.34 -5.10
N GLN A 27 5.06 26.50 -5.29
CA GLN A 27 4.90 27.69 -4.44
C GLN A 27 3.47 28.26 -4.43
N GLY A 28 2.55 27.75 -5.28
CA GLY A 28 1.16 28.22 -5.35
C GLY A 28 0.20 27.57 -4.36
N ALA A 29 0.57 26.46 -3.71
CA ALA A 29 -0.36 25.74 -2.84
C ALA A 29 -0.50 26.39 -1.45
N ALA A 30 0.55 27.01 -0.93
CA ALA A 30 0.57 27.57 0.43
C ALA A 30 -0.36 28.79 0.65
N ASP A 31 -0.80 29.45 -0.44
CA ASP A 31 -1.64 30.65 -0.37
C ASP A 31 -3.15 30.37 -0.53
N ARG A 32 -3.56 29.10 -0.63
CA ARG A 32 -4.98 28.75 -0.79
C ARG A 32 -5.73 28.97 0.55
N PRO A 33 -6.78 29.81 0.58
CA PRO A 33 -7.54 30.03 1.81
C PRO A 33 -8.24 28.74 2.26
N MET A 34 -8.28 28.53 3.58
CA MET A 34 -8.97 27.40 4.18
C MET A 34 -10.47 27.45 3.84
N PRO A 35 -11.08 26.34 3.41
CA PRO A 35 -12.51 26.27 3.12
C PRO A 35 -13.34 26.33 4.41
N ASP A 36 -14.67 26.35 4.27
CA ASP A 36 -15.58 26.18 5.40
C ASP A 36 -15.25 24.85 6.12
N PRO A 37 -14.87 24.87 7.41
CA PRO A 37 -14.51 23.66 8.13
C PRO A 37 -15.65 22.64 8.22
N ASN A 38 -16.91 23.04 8.02
CA ASN A 38 -18.05 22.14 8.00
C ASN A 38 -18.21 21.40 6.65
N ASN A 39 -17.51 21.84 5.60
CA ASN A 39 -17.43 21.12 4.34
C ASN A 39 -16.24 20.16 4.37
N ILE A 40 -16.43 19.02 5.07
CA ILE A 40 -15.39 18.01 5.31
C ILE A 40 -14.66 17.59 4.02
N PRO A 41 -15.33 17.26 2.89
CA PRO A 41 -14.62 16.92 1.65
C PRO A 41 -13.70 18.04 1.17
N ALA A 42 -14.18 19.29 1.15
CA ALA A 42 -13.38 20.43 0.74
C ALA A 42 -12.20 20.70 1.69
N LEU A 43 -12.39 20.47 3.00
CA LEU A 43 -11.34 20.58 4.01
C LEU A 43 -10.23 19.54 3.79
N ILE A 44 -10.59 18.28 3.53
CA ILE A 44 -9.65 17.22 3.19
C ILE A 44 -8.88 17.58 1.90
N ASP A 45 -9.59 17.99 0.84
CA ASP A 45 -8.98 18.43 -0.42
C ASP A 45 -7.94 19.54 -0.21
N TRP A 46 -8.35 20.58 0.51
CA TRP A 46 -7.47 21.70 0.85
C TRP A 46 -6.25 21.24 1.66
N ALA A 47 -6.44 20.32 2.61
CA ALA A 47 -5.36 19.81 3.44
C ALA A 47 -4.28 19.13 2.59
N PHE A 48 -4.66 18.28 1.64
CA PHE A 48 -3.71 17.66 0.73
C PHE A 48 -3.01 18.68 -0.15
N ASP A 49 -3.75 19.64 -0.72
CA ASP A 49 -3.16 20.66 -1.58
C ASP A 49 -2.07 21.44 -0.84
N VAL A 50 -2.34 21.94 0.37
CA VAL A 50 -1.37 22.76 1.13
C VAL A 50 -0.21 21.96 1.75
N ASN A 51 -0.31 20.63 1.80
CA ASN A 51 0.73 19.73 2.33
C ASN A 51 1.47 18.94 1.24
N GLY A 52 1.53 19.48 0.02
CA GLY A 52 2.29 18.83 -1.06
C GLY A 52 1.75 17.43 -1.38
N CYS A 53 0.43 17.26 -1.31
CA CYS A 53 -0.30 16.05 -1.63
C CYS A 53 -0.04 14.86 -0.71
N THR A 54 0.56 15.09 0.45
CA THR A 54 0.88 14.04 1.42
C THR A 54 0.47 14.46 2.82
N LEU A 55 -0.21 13.58 3.55
CA LEU A 55 -0.62 13.80 4.94
C LEU A 55 -0.54 12.50 5.72
N THR A 56 -0.10 12.54 6.98
CA THR A 56 -0.30 11.40 7.86
C THR A 56 -1.77 11.29 8.28
N GLU A 57 -2.22 10.09 8.64
CA GLU A 57 -3.54 9.90 9.25
C GLU A 57 -3.71 10.75 10.51
N SER A 58 -2.66 10.87 11.33
CA SER A 58 -2.67 11.70 12.53
C SER A 58 -2.80 13.20 12.21
N GLN A 59 -2.16 13.69 11.14
CA GLN A 59 -2.30 15.07 10.71
C GLN A 59 -3.73 15.35 10.20
N LEU A 60 -4.28 14.43 9.40
CA LEU A 60 -5.64 14.57 8.89
C LEU A 60 -6.67 14.50 10.04
N PHE A 61 -6.47 13.58 10.99
CA PHE A 61 -7.30 13.45 12.18
C PHE A 61 -7.28 14.73 13.03
N GLN A 62 -6.09 15.24 13.35
CA GLN A 62 -5.92 16.47 14.14
C GLN A 62 -6.52 17.69 13.43
N LEU A 63 -6.43 17.75 12.11
CA LEU A 63 -7.08 18.81 11.34
C LEU A 63 -8.59 18.78 11.56
N ILE A 64 -9.22 17.61 11.44
CA ILE A 64 -10.67 17.47 11.60
C ILE A 64 -11.07 17.72 13.07
N GLU A 65 -10.33 17.16 14.03
CA GLU A 65 -10.56 17.36 15.48
C GLU A 65 -10.42 18.84 15.90
N SER A 66 -9.57 19.63 15.23
CA SER A 66 -9.44 21.05 15.58
C SER A 66 -10.69 21.88 15.26
N HIS A 67 -11.61 21.35 14.46
CA HIS A 67 -12.85 21.99 14.04
C HIS A 67 -14.12 21.24 14.44
N HIS A 68 -14.00 19.96 14.83
CA HIS A 68 -15.09 19.06 15.14
C HIS A 68 -14.81 18.25 16.40
N ASP A 69 -15.80 17.55 16.93
CA ASP A 69 -15.57 16.66 18.07
C ASP A 69 -14.79 15.39 17.67
N LEU A 70 -14.22 14.72 18.68
CA LEU A 70 -13.42 13.51 18.52
C LEU A 70 -14.14 12.39 17.76
N TRP A 71 -15.46 12.22 17.96
CA TRP A 71 -16.22 11.20 17.27
C TRP A 71 -16.34 11.56 15.79
N THR A 72 -16.68 12.80 15.46
CA THR A 72 -16.74 13.27 14.07
C THR A 72 -15.40 13.09 13.34
N ALA A 73 -14.27 13.39 14.00
CA ALA A 73 -12.94 13.16 13.43
C ALA A 73 -12.71 11.67 13.11
N ASN A 74 -12.99 10.78 14.07
CA ASN A 74 -12.80 9.34 13.89
C ASN A 74 -13.66 8.77 12.75
N ILE A 75 -14.95 9.10 12.70
CA ILE A 75 -15.85 8.62 11.63
C ILE A 75 -15.46 9.19 10.28
N THR A 76 -14.96 10.42 10.24
CA THR A 76 -14.49 11.03 8.98
C THR A 76 -13.30 10.27 8.42
N ILE A 77 -12.30 9.91 9.22
CA ILE A 77 -11.15 9.12 8.76
C ILE A 77 -11.59 7.76 8.24
N VAL A 78 -12.47 7.06 8.97
CA VAL A 78 -13.02 5.77 8.51
C VAL A 78 -13.76 5.93 7.17
N ASN A 79 -14.72 6.86 7.08
CA ASN A 79 -15.47 7.07 5.85
C ASN A 79 -14.59 7.52 4.68
N PHE A 80 -13.56 8.32 4.93
CA PHE A 80 -12.59 8.76 3.93
C PHE A 80 -11.81 7.57 3.36
N THR A 81 -11.21 6.76 4.25
CA THR A 81 -10.40 5.60 3.89
C THR A 81 -11.20 4.43 3.33
N GLU A 82 -12.47 4.29 3.71
CA GLU A 82 -13.40 3.27 3.19
C GLU A 82 -14.21 3.77 1.98
N SER A 83 -13.99 5.00 1.52
CA SER A 83 -14.71 5.53 0.37
C SER A 83 -14.38 4.72 -0.89
N PRO A 84 -15.36 4.49 -1.78
CA PRO A 84 -15.18 3.67 -2.98
C PRO A 84 -14.16 4.26 -3.98
N ASP A 85 -13.87 5.56 -3.86
CA ASP A 85 -12.92 6.27 -4.69
C ASP A 85 -11.56 6.48 -4.00
N PHE A 86 -11.40 6.05 -2.74
CA PHE A 86 -10.16 6.23 -1.98
C PHE A 86 -8.95 5.71 -2.77
N SER A 87 -8.97 4.46 -3.22
CA SER A 87 -7.86 3.85 -3.95
C SER A 87 -7.64 4.42 -5.37
N ARG A 88 -8.58 5.22 -5.88
CA ARG A 88 -8.44 5.91 -7.17
C ARG A 88 -7.77 7.27 -7.00
N GLU A 89 -7.99 7.91 -5.87
CA GLU A 89 -7.52 9.27 -5.59
C GLU A 89 -6.34 9.32 -4.63
N PHE A 90 -6.13 8.29 -3.83
CA PHE A 90 -5.16 8.24 -2.75
C PHE A 90 -4.45 6.89 -2.69
N GLU A 91 -3.20 6.94 -2.25
CA GLU A 91 -2.38 5.81 -1.84
C GLU A 91 -2.13 5.91 -0.34
N ALA A 92 -2.19 4.79 0.37
CA ALA A 92 -1.83 4.73 1.79
C ALA A 92 -0.54 3.91 1.95
N THR A 93 0.49 4.52 2.50
CA THR A 93 1.76 3.88 2.84
C THR A 93 2.02 3.99 4.34
N ARG A 94 3.09 3.36 4.84
CA ARG A 94 3.56 3.54 6.23
C ARG A 94 5.01 3.99 6.23
N ASP A 95 5.36 4.88 7.15
CA ASP A 95 6.77 5.22 7.40
C ASP A 95 7.48 4.17 8.27
N ALA A 96 8.77 4.39 8.56
CA ALA A 96 9.59 3.49 9.36
C ALA A 96 9.06 3.37 10.80
N GLU A 97 8.34 4.38 11.29
CA GLU A 97 7.71 4.47 12.60
C GLU A 97 6.30 3.87 12.62
N GLY A 98 5.78 3.45 11.46
CA GLY A 98 4.48 2.80 11.29
C GLY A 98 3.30 3.76 11.15
N ALA A 99 3.52 5.07 11.05
CA ALA A 99 2.48 6.05 10.82
C ALA A 99 1.91 5.89 9.40
N VAL A 100 0.58 5.92 9.27
CA VAL A 100 -0.08 5.87 7.97
C VAL A 100 0.11 7.20 7.27
N ILE A 101 0.63 7.17 6.06
CA ILE A 101 0.79 8.31 5.16
C ILE A 101 -0.17 8.15 4.00
N PHE A 102 -1.07 9.09 3.85
CA PHE A 102 -1.90 9.24 2.67
C PHE A 102 -1.19 10.13 1.66
N THR A 103 -1.15 9.69 0.41
CA THR A 103 -0.63 10.45 -0.73
C THR A 103 -1.75 10.57 -1.76
N ARG A 104 -2.13 11.79 -2.12
CA ARG A 104 -3.12 12.02 -3.18
C ARG A 104 -2.46 11.76 -4.54
N THR A 105 -2.95 10.75 -5.26
CA THR A 105 -2.42 10.30 -6.55
C THR A 105 -3.22 10.82 -7.74
N SER A 106 -4.45 11.30 -7.52
CA SER A 106 -5.25 11.95 -8.57
C SER A 106 -6.19 13.03 -8.03
N GLY A 107 -6.63 13.93 -8.92
CA GLY A 107 -7.48 15.08 -8.58
C GLY A 107 -6.72 16.33 -8.11
N GLY A 108 -7.36 17.50 -8.28
CA GLY A 108 -6.86 18.79 -7.78
C GLY A 108 -5.46 19.18 -8.28
N ALA A 109 -4.67 19.80 -7.38
CA ALA A 109 -3.27 20.18 -7.66
C ALA A 109 -2.30 18.99 -7.64
N CYS A 110 -2.78 17.81 -7.21
CA CYS A 110 -1.98 16.61 -6.91
C CYS A 110 -1.87 15.59 -8.05
N GLY A 111 -2.43 15.89 -9.23
CA GLY A 111 -2.49 14.98 -10.38
C GLY A 111 -1.19 14.76 -11.15
N GLY A 112 -0.10 14.37 -10.49
CA GLY A 112 0.99 13.66 -11.17
C GLY A 112 0.53 12.25 -11.58
N PRO A 113 1.09 11.62 -12.63
CA PRO A 113 0.71 10.27 -12.99
C PRO A 113 1.07 9.31 -11.84
N ALA A 114 0.06 8.71 -11.22
CA ALA A 114 0.22 7.65 -10.24
C ALA A 114 1.10 6.52 -10.81
N PRO A 115 2.01 5.90 -10.04
CA PRO A 115 2.67 4.67 -10.46
C PRO A 115 1.58 3.63 -10.77
N ALA A 116 1.65 3.03 -11.96
CA ALA A 116 0.62 2.10 -12.40
C ALA A 116 0.54 0.91 -11.41
N PRO A 117 -0.66 0.51 -10.97
CA PRO A 117 -0.81 -0.70 -10.17
C PRO A 117 -0.22 -1.87 -10.97
N THR A 118 0.57 -2.72 -10.32
CA THR A 118 1.07 -3.96 -10.93
C THR A 118 -0.14 -4.88 -11.15
N GLY A 119 -0.79 -4.74 -12.29
CA GLY A 119 -2.10 -5.33 -12.55
C GLY A 119 -2.11 -6.85 -12.47
N THR A 120 -3.31 -7.42 -12.32
CA THR A 120 -3.62 -8.86 -12.29
C THR A 120 -3.25 -9.63 -13.57
N ALA A 121 -2.72 -8.94 -14.59
CA ALA A 121 -2.37 -9.51 -15.89
C ALA A 121 -1.24 -10.56 -15.82
N ASP A 122 -0.45 -10.60 -14.75
CA ASP A 122 0.70 -11.51 -14.60
C ASP A 122 0.49 -12.61 -13.53
N LEU A 123 -0.75 -12.89 -13.15
CA LEU A 123 -1.01 -13.94 -12.17
C LEU A 123 -0.77 -15.33 -12.77
N SER A 124 -0.03 -16.19 -12.05
CA SER A 124 0.07 -17.62 -12.36
C SER A 124 -1.32 -18.28 -12.36
N ALA A 125 -1.48 -19.38 -13.11
CA ALA A 125 -2.75 -20.12 -13.14
C ALA A 125 -3.18 -20.61 -11.75
N ALA A 126 -2.23 -21.01 -10.90
CA ALA A 126 -2.49 -21.40 -9.51
C ALA A 126 -3.02 -20.24 -8.66
N ALA A 127 -2.42 -19.04 -8.81
CA ALA A 127 -2.88 -17.86 -8.07
C ALA A 127 -4.28 -17.42 -8.50
N ARG A 128 -4.57 -17.43 -9.80
CA ARG A 128 -5.93 -17.17 -10.32
C ARG A 128 -6.95 -18.15 -9.76
N TRP A 129 -6.63 -19.44 -9.77
CA TRP A 129 -7.52 -20.46 -9.23
C TRP A 129 -7.80 -20.26 -7.73
N LEU A 130 -6.78 -19.92 -6.92
CA LEU A 130 -6.95 -19.65 -5.49
C LEU A 130 -7.75 -18.37 -5.21
N ILE A 131 -7.61 -17.33 -6.06
CA ILE A 131 -8.44 -16.12 -5.97
C ILE A 131 -9.90 -16.45 -6.28
N ASP A 132 -10.15 -17.19 -7.37
CA ASP A 132 -11.49 -17.62 -7.75
C ASP A 132 -12.13 -18.51 -6.67
N GLU A 133 -11.34 -19.42 -6.07
CA GLU A 133 -11.76 -20.27 -4.96
C GLU A 133 -12.11 -19.45 -3.71
N ALA A 134 -11.25 -18.50 -3.31
CA ALA A 134 -11.50 -17.62 -2.17
C ALA A 134 -12.78 -16.80 -2.38
N VAL A 135 -12.96 -16.18 -3.55
CA VAL A 135 -14.18 -15.42 -3.88
C VAL A 135 -15.41 -16.33 -3.87
N ALA A 136 -15.33 -17.52 -4.47
CA ALA A 136 -16.45 -18.45 -4.49
C ALA A 136 -16.84 -18.92 -3.08
N TYR A 137 -15.85 -19.23 -2.23
CA TYR A 137 -16.06 -19.62 -0.84
C TYR A 137 -16.72 -18.47 -0.05
N GLU A 138 -16.14 -17.27 -0.12
CA GLU A 138 -16.58 -16.13 0.67
C GLU A 138 -17.95 -15.58 0.26
N CYS A 139 -18.23 -15.63 -1.05
CA CYS A 139 -19.52 -15.24 -1.58
C CYS A 139 -20.54 -16.38 -1.60
N GLN A 140 -20.22 -17.55 -1.06
CA GLN A 140 -21.11 -18.73 -1.01
C GLN A 140 -21.67 -19.10 -2.40
N GLY A 141 -20.81 -19.02 -3.42
CA GLY A 141 -21.15 -19.25 -4.83
C GLY A 141 -21.87 -18.09 -5.53
N ASN A 142 -22.19 -16.99 -4.82
CA ASN A 142 -22.73 -15.79 -5.45
C ASN A 142 -21.63 -15.01 -6.20
N PRO A 143 -22.01 -14.13 -7.14
CA PRO A 143 -21.05 -13.26 -7.80
C PRO A 143 -20.25 -12.41 -6.80
N GLY A 144 -18.94 -12.42 -6.98
CA GLY A 144 -18.02 -11.61 -6.19
C GLY A 144 -16.77 -11.25 -6.97
N ARG A 145 -15.91 -10.46 -6.36
CA ARG A 145 -14.60 -10.10 -6.90
C ARG A 145 -13.59 -9.91 -5.76
N MET A 146 -12.33 -10.10 -6.08
CA MET A 146 -11.19 -9.71 -5.25
C MET A 146 -10.63 -8.39 -5.77
N ASP A 147 -10.38 -7.42 -4.89
CA ASP A 147 -9.57 -6.25 -5.21
C ASP A 147 -8.12 -6.69 -5.50
N PRO A 148 -7.54 -6.32 -6.67
CA PRO A 148 -6.14 -6.57 -6.96
C PRO A 148 -5.14 -6.12 -5.90
N GLN A 149 -5.45 -5.05 -5.14
CA GLN A 149 -4.57 -4.53 -4.09
C GLN A 149 -4.51 -5.43 -2.85
N ALA A 150 -5.48 -6.34 -2.69
CA ALA A 150 -5.52 -7.31 -1.60
C ALA A 150 -4.88 -8.67 -1.99
N VAL A 151 -4.18 -8.71 -3.13
CA VAL A 151 -3.43 -9.86 -3.63
C VAL A 151 -1.94 -9.52 -3.60
N PHE A 152 -1.21 -10.09 -2.65
CA PHE A 152 0.23 -9.87 -2.52
C PHE A 152 1.01 -11.06 -3.07
N ARG A 153 2.13 -10.79 -3.75
CA ARG A 153 3.02 -11.81 -4.34
C ARG A 153 4.48 -11.74 -3.85
N PRO A 154 4.73 -11.67 -2.54
CA PRO A 154 6.10 -11.69 -2.02
C PRO A 154 6.81 -13.04 -2.25
N ASP A 155 8.14 -13.04 -2.17
CA ASP A 155 8.95 -14.25 -1.93
C ASP A 155 9.08 -14.47 -0.41
N ILE A 156 8.06 -15.11 0.18
CA ILE A 156 7.85 -15.24 1.64
C ILE A 156 8.95 -16.08 2.27
N ASP A 157 9.38 -17.16 1.62
CA ASP A 157 10.38 -18.06 2.17
C ASP A 157 11.80 -17.86 1.64
N GLY A 158 12.00 -16.94 0.69
CA GLY A 158 13.31 -16.54 0.17
C GLY A 158 13.87 -17.51 -0.85
N ASP A 159 13.04 -18.33 -1.51
CA ASP A 159 13.46 -19.29 -2.53
C ASP A 159 13.59 -18.66 -3.93
N GLY A 160 13.32 -17.37 -4.06
CA GLY A 160 13.38 -16.60 -5.29
C GLY A 160 12.13 -16.74 -6.17
N ARG A 161 11.03 -17.29 -5.64
CA ARG A 161 9.79 -17.50 -6.38
C ARG A 161 8.63 -16.78 -5.70
N GLU A 162 7.68 -16.30 -6.50
CA GLU A 162 6.51 -15.63 -5.95
C GLU A 162 5.59 -16.61 -5.21
N ASP A 163 5.34 -16.29 -3.94
CA ASP A 163 4.30 -16.87 -3.11
C ASP A 163 2.99 -16.08 -3.28
N LEU A 164 1.98 -16.37 -2.46
CA LEU A 164 0.69 -15.69 -2.52
C LEU A 164 0.16 -15.38 -1.13
N VAL A 165 -0.30 -14.15 -0.93
CA VAL A 165 -1.13 -13.76 0.20
C VAL A 165 -2.44 -13.19 -0.32
N LEU A 166 -3.55 -13.72 0.19
CA LEU A 166 -4.90 -13.24 -0.11
C LEU A 166 -5.50 -12.63 1.15
N ASP A 167 -5.72 -11.32 1.14
CA ASP A 167 -6.42 -10.61 2.22
C ASP A 167 -7.91 -10.51 1.88
N HIS A 168 -8.75 -11.26 2.58
CA HIS A 168 -10.18 -11.32 2.25
C HIS A 168 -10.91 -9.99 2.53
N GLN A 169 -10.27 -8.99 3.15
CA GLN A 169 -10.80 -7.62 3.22
C GLN A 169 -11.01 -7.00 1.84
N GLY A 170 -10.26 -7.43 0.82
CA GLY A 170 -10.47 -7.01 -0.56
C GLY A 170 -11.59 -7.75 -1.30
N ILE A 171 -12.26 -8.73 -0.68
CA ILE A 171 -13.34 -9.45 -1.33
C ILE A 171 -14.64 -8.66 -1.23
N THR A 172 -15.37 -8.56 -2.34
CA THR A 172 -16.70 -7.97 -2.39
C THR A 172 -17.69 -8.94 -3.02
N CYS A 173 -18.77 -9.25 -2.31
CA CYS A 173 -19.87 -10.11 -2.72
C CYS A 173 -21.12 -9.26 -2.97
N ASN A 174 -21.60 -9.19 -4.23
CA ASN A 174 -22.76 -8.34 -4.61
C ASN A 174 -22.68 -6.87 -4.11
N GLY A 175 -21.47 -6.31 -4.01
CA GLY A 175 -21.26 -4.93 -3.54
C GLY A 175 -21.12 -4.78 -2.02
N ALA A 176 -21.18 -5.86 -1.24
CA ALA A 176 -20.95 -5.86 0.20
C ALA A 176 -19.69 -6.69 0.55
N LEU A 177 -19.15 -6.49 1.75
CA LEU A 177 -18.10 -7.37 2.30
C LEU A 177 -18.67 -8.78 2.57
N PRO A 178 -17.87 -9.85 2.45
CA PRO A 178 -18.31 -11.21 2.76
C PRO A 178 -18.66 -11.34 4.24
N LEU A 179 -19.59 -12.26 4.56
CA LEU A 179 -20.07 -12.47 5.93
C LEU A 179 -19.02 -13.05 6.88
N SER A 180 -17.95 -13.64 6.33
CA SER A 180 -16.79 -14.10 7.10
C SER A 180 -15.95 -12.97 7.65
N CYS A 181 -16.00 -11.79 7.02
CA CYS A 181 -15.40 -10.60 7.58
C CYS A 181 -16.16 -10.27 8.86
N GLY A 182 -15.50 -10.49 9.99
CA GLY A 182 -16.04 -10.08 11.27
C GLY A 182 -16.16 -8.55 11.34
N ALA A 183 -16.60 -8.04 12.48
CA ALA A 183 -16.76 -6.60 12.68
C ALA A 183 -15.43 -5.79 12.64
N GLN A 184 -14.27 -6.45 12.53
CA GLN A 184 -12.97 -5.79 12.69
C GLN A 184 -11.92 -6.22 11.66
N VAL A 185 -11.86 -7.50 11.33
CA VAL A 185 -10.87 -8.07 10.41
C VAL A 185 -11.49 -9.21 9.62
N CYS A 186 -10.94 -9.46 8.43
CA CYS A 186 -11.28 -10.59 7.60
C CYS A 186 -10.24 -11.71 7.75
N GLU A 187 -10.47 -12.83 7.08
CA GLU A 187 -9.46 -13.87 6.95
C GLU A 187 -8.35 -13.44 5.99
N THR A 188 -7.10 -13.76 6.31
CA THR A 188 -5.97 -13.70 5.38
C THR A 188 -5.37 -15.08 5.25
N ARG A 189 -5.10 -15.49 4.00
CA ARG A 189 -4.48 -16.78 3.68
C ARG A 189 -3.13 -16.60 3.03
N PHE A 190 -2.17 -17.39 3.49
CA PHE A 190 -0.80 -17.41 3.00
C PHE A 190 -0.53 -18.74 2.31
N TYR A 191 0.02 -18.69 1.11
CA TYR A 191 0.38 -19.86 0.33
C TYR A 191 1.84 -19.77 -0.07
N LEU A 192 2.59 -20.84 0.20
CA LEU A 192 3.98 -20.96 -0.24
C LEU A 192 4.08 -21.80 -1.51
N ARG A 193 4.96 -21.40 -2.40
CA ARG A 193 5.16 -22.05 -3.68
C ARG A 193 5.97 -23.32 -3.52
N ARG A 194 5.39 -24.46 -3.92
CA ARG A 194 6.01 -25.80 -3.84
C ARG A 194 5.94 -26.44 -5.22
N GLY A 195 7.04 -26.38 -5.96
CA GLY A 195 7.05 -26.74 -7.37
C GLY A 195 6.03 -25.89 -8.16
N GLN A 196 5.11 -26.50 -8.89
CA GLN A 196 4.10 -25.77 -9.68
C GLN A 196 2.87 -25.34 -8.86
N LEU A 197 2.77 -25.77 -7.61
CA LEU A 197 1.60 -25.54 -6.76
C LEU A 197 1.85 -24.41 -5.77
N LEU A 198 0.78 -23.76 -5.33
CA LEU A 198 0.73 -22.91 -4.16
C LEU A 198 0.05 -23.73 -3.05
N GLN A 199 0.75 -23.92 -1.93
CA GLN A 199 0.27 -24.71 -0.81
C GLN A 199 -0.03 -23.79 0.37
N GLU A 200 -1.24 -23.88 0.92
CA GLU A 200 -1.62 -23.11 2.11
C GLU A 200 -0.67 -23.43 3.27
N ALA A 201 -0.10 -22.37 3.84
CA ALA A 201 0.89 -22.45 4.91
C ALA A 201 0.39 -21.81 6.21
N LEU A 202 -0.49 -20.82 6.12
CA LEU A 202 -1.05 -20.12 7.27
C LEU A 202 -2.40 -19.50 6.91
N VAL A 203 -3.33 -19.54 7.86
CA VAL A 203 -4.61 -18.83 7.80
C VAL A 203 -4.78 -18.05 9.11
N LEU A 204 -5.10 -16.76 9.01
CA LEU A 204 -5.27 -15.88 10.17
C LEU A 204 -6.52 -15.02 10.03
N GLN A 205 -7.10 -14.61 11.17
CA GLN A 205 -8.11 -13.56 11.23
C GLN A 205 -7.41 -12.22 11.44
N ALA A 206 -6.92 -11.67 10.34
CA ALA A 206 -6.14 -10.44 10.27
C ALA A 206 -6.22 -9.87 8.84
N SER A 207 -5.97 -8.56 8.70
CA SER A 207 -5.84 -7.90 7.39
C SER A 207 -4.40 -7.43 7.19
N VAL A 208 -3.87 -7.54 5.97
CA VAL A 208 -2.49 -7.15 5.64
C VAL A 208 -2.42 -5.62 5.54
N ASN A 209 -1.58 -5.01 6.36
CA ASN A 209 -1.31 -3.57 6.30
C ASN A 209 -0.13 -3.27 5.38
N GLU A 210 0.90 -4.13 5.39
CA GLU A 210 2.17 -3.88 4.71
C GLU A 210 2.93 -5.19 4.48
N VAL A 211 3.63 -5.27 3.35
CA VAL A 211 4.63 -6.30 3.08
C VAL A 211 5.96 -5.59 2.81
N SER A 212 6.97 -5.83 3.65
CA SER A 212 8.21 -5.05 3.66
C SER A 212 9.46 -5.94 3.61
N GLY A 213 10.46 -5.52 2.82
CA GLY A 213 11.71 -6.25 2.62
C GLY A 213 11.76 -7.08 1.34
N ALA A 214 12.96 -7.31 0.81
CA ALA A 214 13.15 -7.94 -0.51
C ALA A 214 13.22 -9.47 -0.46
N THR A 215 13.79 -10.04 0.60
CA THR A 215 13.92 -11.50 0.76
C THR A 215 13.32 -11.88 2.10
N THR A 216 12.38 -12.83 2.07
CA THR A 216 11.66 -13.31 3.24
C THR A 216 10.95 -12.16 3.98
N PRO A 217 10.06 -11.38 3.34
CA PRO A 217 9.56 -10.13 3.88
C PRO A 217 8.90 -10.26 5.25
N THR A 218 8.93 -9.14 5.99
CA THR A 218 8.11 -8.96 7.18
C THR A 218 6.73 -8.49 6.75
N ILE A 219 5.71 -9.19 7.20
CA ILE A 219 4.31 -8.92 6.88
C ILE A 219 3.66 -8.31 8.13
N THR A 220 3.27 -7.04 8.02
CA THR A 220 2.58 -6.32 9.09
C THR A 220 1.08 -6.44 8.85
N MET A 221 0.33 -6.82 9.89
CA MET A 221 -1.10 -7.07 9.79
C MET A 221 -1.85 -6.40 10.93
N ARG A 222 -3.10 -6.02 10.68
CA ARG A 222 -4.06 -5.62 11.71
C ARG A 222 -4.82 -6.84 12.18
N ARG A 223 -4.92 -7.02 13.50
CA ARG A 223 -5.67 -8.10 14.14
C ARG A 223 -6.95 -7.61 14.78
N HIS A 224 -7.78 -8.58 15.15
CA HIS A 224 -8.90 -8.35 16.04
C HIS A 224 -8.43 -7.60 17.30
N GLY A 225 -9.18 -6.59 17.71
CA GLY A 225 -8.84 -5.65 18.80
C GLY A 225 -8.05 -4.42 18.34
N GLY A 226 -7.80 -4.26 17.03
CA GLY A 226 -7.05 -3.13 16.47
C GLY A 226 -5.53 -3.21 16.66
N GLY A 227 -5.04 -4.28 17.28
CA GLY A 227 -3.60 -4.50 17.46
C GLY A 227 -2.90 -4.78 16.13
N THR A 228 -1.62 -4.43 16.06
CA THR A 228 -0.75 -4.75 14.93
C THR A 228 0.12 -5.95 15.28
N GLU A 229 0.23 -6.92 14.38
CA GLU A 229 1.17 -8.04 14.47
C GLU A 229 2.11 -8.02 13.27
N ARG A 230 3.38 -8.34 13.50
CA ARG A 230 4.37 -8.54 12.44
C ARG A 230 4.78 -10.00 12.42
N ILE A 231 4.68 -10.64 11.26
CA ILE A 231 5.13 -12.01 11.08
C ILE A 231 6.22 -12.09 10.01
N ARG A 232 7.08 -13.09 10.12
CA ARG A 232 8.10 -13.42 9.11
C ARG A 232 8.29 -14.93 9.04
N TRP A 233 8.67 -15.45 7.88
CA TRP A 233 9.08 -16.84 7.75
C TRP A 233 10.47 -17.05 8.38
N SER A 234 10.60 -18.04 9.27
CA SER A 234 11.84 -18.38 9.97
C SER A 234 12.66 -19.49 9.30
N GLY A 235 12.20 -20.01 8.16
CA GLY A 235 12.77 -21.19 7.49
C GLY A 235 11.97 -22.47 7.74
N ASN A 236 11.18 -22.53 8.82
CA ASN A 236 10.36 -23.70 9.18
C ASN A 236 8.90 -23.37 9.53
N GLY A 237 8.52 -22.09 9.54
CA GLY A 237 7.19 -21.62 9.89
C GLY A 237 7.13 -20.10 9.92
N PHE A 238 5.95 -19.55 10.23
CA PHE A 238 5.81 -18.13 10.54
C PHE A 238 6.05 -17.89 12.03
N SER A 239 6.80 -16.84 12.36
CA SER A 239 7.02 -16.38 13.73
C SER A 239 6.68 -14.90 13.87
N SER A 240 6.10 -14.52 15.02
CA SER A 240 5.91 -13.13 15.40
C SER A 240 7.27 -12.43 15.59
N GLN A 241 7.36 -11.18 15.19
CA GLN A 241 8.55 -10.32 15.33
C GLN A 241 8.36 -9.26 16.42
#